data_AF-A0A1I8P4S6-F1
#
_entry.id   AF-A0A1I8P4S6-F1
#
_cell.length_a   1.000
_cell.length_b   1.000
_cell.length_c   1.000
_cell.angle_alpha   90.00
_cell.angle_beta   90.00
_cell.angle_gamma   90.00
#
_symmetry.space_group_name_H-M   'P 1'
#
loop_
_entity.id
_entity.type
_entity.pdbx_description
1 polymer ?
#
loop_
_entity_poly.entity_id
_entity_poly.type
_entity_poly.pdbx_seq_one_letter_code
_entity_poly.pdbx_strand_id
1 'polypeptide(L)'
;VEWPGKEQQAAQPKGYAYIIFESDKQVKALLSACAVQADDPQNGGGIFFFKISSRRIKAKDVEVIPWLIGDSNYVKSTSQKLDPTKTVFVGALHGKLNAEGLAQIMDDLFDGVLYA
;
A
#
# COMPACT_ATOMS: atom_id res chain seq x y z
N VAL A 1 -21.97 8.98 3.38
CA VAL A 1 -21.56 7.56 3.35
C VAL A 1 -21.32 7.14 4.79
N GLU A 2 -22.21 6.35 5.37
CA GLU A 2 -21.99 5.77 6.71
C GLU A 2 -21.19 4.47 6.55
N TRP A 3 -20.07 4.39 7.26
CA TRP A 3 -19.23 3.21 7.27
C TRP A 3 -19.66 2.28 8.43
N PRO A 4 -19.86 0.98 8.17
CA PRO A 4 -20.17 0.01 9.24
C PRO A 4 -18.97 -0.17 10.19
N GLY A 5 -19.22 -0.28 11.50
CA GLY A 5 -18.20 -0.56 12.54
C GLY A 5 -17.88 0.58 13.51
N LYS A 6 -18.66 1.66 13.54
CA LYS A 6 -18.38 2.87 14.34
C LYS A 6 -18.48 2.67 15.87
N GLU A 7 -19.19 1.63 16.34
CA GLU A 7 -19.47 1.42 17.78
C GLU A 7 -18.42 0.61 18.56
N GLN A 8 -17.39 0.05 17.91
CA GLN A 8 -16.44 -0.87 18.56
C GLN A 8 -15.01 -0.33 18.70
N GLN A 9 -14.84 0.95 19.05
CA GLN A 9 -13.52 1.52 19.32
C GLN A 9 -13.28 1.79 20.81
N ALA A 10 -13.11 0.71 21.58
CA ALA A 10 -12.49 0.73 22.90
C ALA A 10 -11.23 -0.14 22.93
N ALA A 11 -10.29 0.12 22.02
CA ALA A 11 -8.90 -0.33 22.09
C ALA A 11 -8.08 0.65 21.24
N GLN A 12 -6.85 0.97 21.65
CA GLN A 12 -6.00 1.97 20.96
C GLN A 12 -6.04 1.82 19.44
N PRO A 13 -6.15 2.92 18.65
CA PRO A 13 -6.24 2.78 17.22
C PRO A 13 -4.99 2.05 16.70
N LYS A 14 -5.22 0.91 16.04
CA LYS A 14 -4.26 0.30 15.12
C LYS A 14 -4.16 1.26 13.93
N GLY A 15 -3.39 2.32 14.13
CA GLY A 15 -3.22 3.39 13.17
C GLY A 15 -2.03 3.14 12.26
N TYR A 16 -2.08 3.76 11.09
CA TYR A 16 -1.00 3.82 10.12
C TYR A 16 -0.54 5.28 10.00
N ALA A 17 0.69 5.47 9.54
CA ALA A 17 1.23 6.80 9.24
C ALA A 17 1.95 6.75 7.89
N TYR A 18 1.95 7.89 7.21
CA TYR A 18 2.65 8.07 5.94
C TYR A 18 3.86 8.98 6.18
N ILE A 19 4.97 8.64 5.52
CA ILE A 19 6.21 9.41 5.55
C ILE A 19 6.57 9.73 4.11
N ILE A 20 6.82 11.00 3.82
CA ILE A 20 7.27 11.46 2.51
C ILE A 20 8.70 11.96 2.69
N PHE A 21 9.62 11.41 1.89
CA PHE A 21 11.00 11.84 1.83
C PHE A 21 11.24 12.71 0.59
N GLU A 22 12.19 13.63 0.67
CA GLU A 22 12.55 14.52 -0.44
C GLU A 22 13.49 13.82 -1.45
N SER A 23 14.17 12.75 -1.04
CA SER A 23 15.13 12.01 -1.88
C SER A 23 15.02 10.49 -1.71
N ASP A 24 15.23 9.76 -2.80
CA ASP A 24 15.34 8.29 -2.83
C ASP A 24 16.45 7.76 -1.90
N LYS A 25 17.51 8.55 -1.67
CA LYS A 25 18.60 8.19 -0.74
C LYS A 25 18.08 8.03 0.68
N GLN A 26 17.14 8.86 1.12
CA GLN A 26 16.57 8.78 2.46
C GLN A 26 15.66 7.56 2.62
N VAL A 27 14.91 7.21 1.56
CA VAL A 27 14.11 5.97 1.51
C VAL A 27 15.03 4.75 1.65
N LYS A 28 16.09 4.68 0.85
CA LYS A 28 17.09 3.59 0.91
C LYS A 28 17.74 3.51 2.29
N ALA A 29 18.08 4.64 2.91
CA ALA A 29 18.62 4.68 4.26
C ALA A 29 17.64 4.09 5.29
N LEU A 30 16.36 4.48 5.25
CA LEU A 30 15.33 3.91 6.12
C LEU A 30 15.19 2.40 5.93
N LEU A 31 15.10 1.93 4.68
CA LEU A 31 14.98 0.49 4.38
C LEU A 31 16.21 -0.29 4.86
N SER A 32 17.41 0.28 4.74
CA SER A 32 18.64 -0.35 5.22
C SER A 32 18.72 -0.46 6.76
N ALA A 33 17.98 0.40 7.48
CA ALA A 33 17.87 0.36 8.93
C ALA A 33 16.77 -0.59 9.43
N CYS A 34 15.95 -1.15 8.53
CA CYS A 34 14.90 -2.10 8.87
C CYS A 34 15.46 -3.51 9.05
N ALA A 35 14.84 -4.28 9.94
CA ALA A 35 14.98 -5.73 9.93
C ALA A 35 14.21 -6.30 8.73
N VAL A 36 14.86 -7.16 7.94
CA VAL A 36 14.24 -7.78 6.77
C VAL A 36 13.87 -9.22 7.12
N GLN A 37 12.59 -9.56 7.04
CA GLN A 37 12.16 -10.95 7.01
C GLN A 37 12.12 -11.41 5.55
N ALA A 38 13.01 -12.32 5.20
CA ALA A 38 13.13 -12.86 3.86
C ALA A 38 12.16 -14.04 3.69
N ASP A 39 10.96 -13.80 3.16
CA ASP A 39 10.18 -14.79 2.40
C ASP A 39 8.89 -14.20 1.76
N ASP A 40 9.00 -13.27 0.82
CA ASP A 40 7.87 -13.03 -0.10
C ASP A 40 8.35 -13.02 -1.56
N PRO A 41 8.30 -14.17 -2.24
CA PRO A 41 8.65 -14.30 -3.65
C PRO A 41 7.76 -13.47 -4.58
N GLN A 42 6.59 -12.98 -4.15
CA GLN A 42 5.65 -12.28 -5.02
C GLN A 42 5.91 -10.76 -5.11
N ASN A 43 6.60 -10.16 -4.13
CA ASN A 43 6.72 -8.69 -4.04
C ASN A 43 8.14 -8.14 -4.23
N GLY A 44 9.11 -8.95 -4.67
CA GLY A 44 10.43 -8.49 -5.14
C GLY A 44 11.33 -7.80 -4.08
N GLY A 45 10.83 -7.57 -2.86
CA GLY A 45 11.53 -6.98 -1.73
C GLY A 45 10.98 -7.60 -0.44
N GLY A 46 11.88 -7.96 0.47
CA GLY A 46 11.51 -8.61 1.73
C GLY A 46 10.58 -7.76 2.60
N ILE A 47 10.02 -8.36 3.66
CA ILE A 47 9.14 -7.65 4.58
C ILE A 47 10.02 -6.84 5.55
N PHE A 48 9.88 -5.50 5.51
CA PHE A 48 10.67 -4.59 6.33
C PHE A 48 9.96 -4.28 7.64
N PHE A 49 10.67 -4.42 8.76
CA PHE A 49 10.22 -4.01 10.07
C PHE A 49 11.16 -2.97 10.67
N PHE A 50 10.58 -1.91 11.22
CA PHE A 50 11.30 -0.89 11.96
C PHE A 50 10.83 -0.86 13.41
N LYS A 51 11.77 -0.78 14.36
CA LYS A 51 11.44 -0.77 15.78
C LYS A 51 11.27 0.67 16.29
N ILE A 52 10.07 1.03 16.70
CA ILE A 52 9.76 2.35 17.28
C ILE A 52 9.60 2.26 18.79
N SER A 53 10.02 3.33 19.48
CA SER A 53 9.80 3.50 20.91
C SER A 53 9.33 4.93 21.20
N SER A 54 8.49 5.09 22.20
CA SER A 54 7.99 6.36 22.73
C SER A 54 7.84 6.26 24.26
N ARG A 55 7.47 7.36 24.92
CA ARG A 55 7.17 7.35 26.37
C ARG A 55 6.12 6.30 26.76
N ARG A 56 5.17 6.01 25.87
CA ARG A 56 4.05 5.08 26.10
C ARG A 56 4.23 3.70 25.46
N ILE A 57 5.11 3.58 24.46
CA ILE A 57 5.28 2.35 23.66
C ILE A 57 6.75 1.96 23.70
N LYS A 58 7.08 0.78 24.21
CA LYS A 58 8.46 0.30 24.25
C LYS A 58 8.67 -0.73 23.13
N ALA A 59 9.66 -0.50 22.28
CA ALA A 59 10.18 -1.48 21.32
C ALA A 59 9.10 -2.16 20.46
N LYS A 60 8.19 -1.37 19.88
CA LYS A 60 7.17 -1.89 18.97
C LYS A 60 7.76 -2.05 17.57
N ASP A 61 7.70 -3.26 17.03
CA ASP A 61 7.96 -3.49 15.62
C ASP A 61 6.78 -2.98 14.78
N VAL A 62 7.08 -2.17 13.76
CA VAL A 62 6.12 -1.69 12.78
C VAL A 62 6.57 -2.11 11.39
N GLU A 63 5.61 -2.55 10.58
CA GLU A 63 5.89 -2.86 9.18
C GLU A 63 6.12 -1.56 8.39
N VAL A 64 7.15 -1.57 7.55
CA VAL A 64 7.45 -0.49 6.60
C VAL A 64 7.16 -1.02 5.21
N ILE A 65 6.19 -0.42 4.54
CA ILE A 65 5.83 -0.76 3.16
C ILE A 65 6.32 0.39 2.27
N PRO A 66 7.40 0.21 1.49
CA PRO A 66 7.83 1.23 0.54
C PRO A 66 6.83 1.33 -0.61
N TRP A 67 6.63 2.55 -1.10
CA TRP A 67 5.80 2.80 -2.28
C TRP A 67 6.68 2.90 -3.52
N LEU A 68 6.60 1.90 -4.40
CA LEU A 68 7.32 1.92 -5.66
C LEU A 68 6.49 2.66 -6.72
N ILE A 69 7.09 3.68 -7.34
CA ILE A 69 6.37 4.54 -8.30
C ILE A 69 5.91 3.76 -9.54
N GLY A 70 6.67 2.75 -9.96
CA GLY A 70 6.32 1.87 -11.08
C GLY A 70 5.05 1.05 -10.84
N ASP A 71 4.74 0.75 -9.57
CA ASP A 71 3.61 -0.09 -9.18
C ASP A 71 2.30 0.70 -9.04
N SER A 72 2.35 2.02 -9.24
CA SER A 72 1.23 2.93 -8.95
C SER A 72 0.25 3.08 -10.11
N ASN A 73 0.59 2.61 -11.31
CA ASN A 73 -0.23 2.77 -12.49
C ASN A 73 -0.17 1.52 -13.35
N TYR A 74 -1.34 1.06 -13.79
CA TYR A 74 -1.50 0.06 -14.83
C TYR A 74 -2.24 0.68 -16.01
N VAL A 75 -1.78 0.40 -17.24
CA VAL A 75 -2.40 0.87 -18.48
C VAL A 75 -2.42 -0.28 -19.49
N LYS A 76 -3.61 -0.74 -19.89
CA LYS A 76 -3.76 -1.83 -20.89
C LYS A 76 -3.48 -1.34 -22.32
N SER A 77 -3.75 -0.06 -22.61
CA SER A 77 -3.48 0.57 -23.92
C SER A 77 -3.19 2.06 -23.78
N THR A 78 -2.13 2.53 -24.43
CA THR A 78 -1.53 3.88 -24.27
C THR A 78 -2.39 5.03 -24.81
N SER A 79 -3.52 4.76 -25.47
CA SER A 79 -4.34 5.76 -26.18
C SER A 79 -5.78 5.89 -25.68
N GLN A 80 -6.10 5.38 -24.48
CA GLN A 80 -7.46 5.41 -23.95
C GLN A 80 -7.70 6.68 -23.11
N LYS A 81 -8.75 7.45 -23.45
CA LYS A 81 -9.21 8.56 -22.61
C LYS A 81 -10.06 8.01 -21.47
N LEU A 82 -9.67 8.30 -20.23
CA LEU A 82 -10.43 7.88 -19.05
C LEU A 82 -11.78 8.60 -18.98
N ASP A 83 -12.83 7.82 -18.74
CA ASP A 83 -14.20 8.31 -18.56
C ASP A 83 -14.53 8.29 -17.06
N PRO A 84 -14.73 9.47 -16.42
CA PRO A 84 -15.07 9.54 -15.00
C PRO A 84 -16.36 8.80 -14.63
N THR A 85 -17.29 8.61 -15.58
CA THR A 85 -18.53 7.87 -15.35
C THR A 85 -18.34 6.34 -15.34
N LYS A 86 -17.17 5.87 -15.81
CA LYS A 86 -16.76 4.47 -15.84
C LYS A 86 -15.58 4.19 -14.91
N THR A 87 -15.20 5.16 -14.10
CA THR A 87 -14.09 5.05 -13.14
C THR A 87 -14.67 4.89 -11.74
N VAL A 88 -14.17 3.91 -10.99
CA VAL A 88 -14.61 3.62 -9.62
C VAL A 88 -13.48 3.88 -8.63
N PHE A 89 -13.84 4.27 -7.41
CA PHE A 89 -12.90 4.30 -6.29
C PHE A 89 -12.95 2.97 -5.56
N VAL A 90 -11.81 2.30 -5.42
CA VAL A 90 -11.68 1.04 -4.69
C VAL A 90 -10.97 1.30 -3.35
N GLY A 91 -11.65 1.00 -2.26
CA GLY A 91 -11.13 1.15 -0.89
C GLY A 91 -10.88 -0.20 -0.21
N ALA A 92 -10.47 -0.15 1.06
CA ALA A 92 -10.18 -1.34 1.89
C ALA A 92 -9.10 -2.28 1.31
N LEU A 93 -8.20 -1.74 0.49
CA LEU A 93 -7.08 -2.46 -0.09
C LEU A 93 -5.88 -2.46 0.86
N HIS A 94 -5.09 -3.54 0.82
CA HIS A 94 -3.82 -3.60 1.52
C HIS A 94 -2.79 -2.70 0.79
N GLY A 95 -1.94 -1.98 1.52
CA GLY A 95 -0.90 -1.12 0.93
C GLY A 95 0.21 -1.84 0.15
N LYS A 96 0.11 -3.17 0.00
CA LYS A 96 1.03 -4.00 -0.79
C LYS A 96 0.47 -4.37 -2.17
N LEU A 97 -0.84 -4.16 -2.38
CA LEU A 97 -1.46 -4.42 -3.67
C LEU A 97 -1.01 -3.33 -4.66
N ASN A 98 -0.44 -3.74 -5.78
CA ASN A 98 -0.05 -2.84 -6.86
C ASN A 98 -1.19 -2.67 -7.88
N ALA A 99 -1.04 -1.67 -8.76
CA ALA A 99 -2.03 -1.36 -9.79
C ALA A 99 -2.26 -2.52 -10.75
N GLU A 100 -1.21 -3.25 -11.14
CA GLU A 100 -1.32 -4.42 -12.02
C GLU A 100 -2.14 -5.54 -11.38
N GLY A 101 -1.86 -5.88 -10.11
CA GLY A 101 -2.61 -6.88 -9.36
C GLY A 101 -4.06 -6.47 -9.17
N LEU A 102 -4.33 -5.18 -8.89
CA LEU A 102 -5.70 -4.69 -8.82
C LEU A 102 -6.40 -4.79 -10.18
N ALA A 103 -5.73 -4.41 -11.27
CA ALA A 103 -6.28 -4.51 -12.61
C ALA A 103 -6.66 -5.94 -12.96
N GLN A 104 -5.77 -6.90 -12.69
CA GLN A 104 -6.00 -8.32 -12.94
C GLN A 104 -7.22 -8.84 -12.17
N ILE A 105 -7.30 -8.57 -10.86
CA ILE A 105 -8.44 -9.00 -10.04
C ILE A 105 -9.75 -8.42 -10.58
N MET A 106 -9.75 -7.15 -10.97
CA MET A 106 -10.94 -6.48 -11.49
C MET A 106 -11.32 -7.00 -12.90
N ASP A 107 -10.33 -7.28 -13.76
CA ASP A 107 -10.55 -7.83 -15.11
C ASP A 107 -11.11 -9.26 -15.01
N ASP A 108 -10.63 -10.08 -14.08
CA ASP A 108 -11.13 -11.44 -13.85
C ASP A 108 -12.59 -11.46 -13.35
N LEU A 109 -13.01 -10.43 -12.61
CA LEU A 109 -14.36 -10.35 -12.01
C LEU A 109 -15.38 -9.64 -12.91
N PHE A 110 -14.94 -8.62 -13.66
CA PHE A 110 -15.84 -7.70 -14.36
C PHE A 110 -15.50 -7.49 -15.83
N ASP A 111 -14.33 -7.95 -16.27
CA ASP A 111 -13.75 -7.73 -17.61
C ASP A 111 -13.58 -6.23 -17.96
N GLY A 112 -12.88 -5.94 -19.04
CA GLY A 112 -12.80 -4.61 -19.62
C GLY A 112 -12.04 -3.58 -18.78
N VAL A 113 -11.12 -4.00 -17.90
CA VAL A 113 -10.29 -3.07 -17.14
C VAL A 113 -9.22 -2.47 -18.06
N LEU A 114 -9.18 -1.13 -18.09
CA LEU A 114 -8.29 -0.38 -18.97
C LEU A 114 -7.16 0.32 -18.21
N TYR A 115 -7.41 0.65 -16.94
CA TYR A 115 -6.55 1.45 -16.07
C TYR A 115 -6.80 1.08 -14.61
N ALA A 116 -5.75 1.05 -13.80
CA ALA A 116 -5.81 0.90 -12.34
C ALA A 116 -4.65 1.65 -11.68
#